data_AF-A0A533VBH3-F1
#
_entry.id   AF-A0A533VBH3-F1
#
_cell.length_a   1.000
_cell.length_b   1.000
_cell.length_c   1.000
_cell.angle_alpha   90.00
_cell.angle_beta   90.00
_cell.angle_gamma   90.00
#
_symmetry.space_group_name_H-M   'P 1'
#
loop_
_entity.id
_entity.type
_entity.pdbx_description
1 polymer ?
#
loop_
_entity_poly.entity_id
_entity_poly.type
_entity_poly.pdbx_seq_one_letter_code
_entity_poly.pdbx_strand_id
1 'polypeptide(L)'
;MILFTAINGERKSTIMAKAHLNYRQIMKYINILVINELVVERSNLSEGSTMYHTTDKGKNYLDMYEESKAYNLTSNLYVVGKEIKI
;
A
#
# COMPACT_ATOMS: atom_id res chain seq x y z
N MET A 1 -0.79 -1.81 4.73
CA MET A 1 -0.82 -0.78 3.66
C MET A 1 -1.94 -1.08 2.68
N ILE A 2 -2.67 -0.07 2.18
CA ILE A 2 -3.82 -0.27 1.28
C ILE A 2 -3.41 -0.99 -0.02
N LEU A 3 -2.38 -0.49 -0.71
CA LEU A 3 -1.91 -1.07 -1.98
C LEU A 3 -1.54 -2.56 -1.86
N PHE A 4 -0.86 -2.95 -0.79
CA PHE A 4 -0.53 -4.37 -0.56
C PHE A 4 -1.79 -5.22 -0.32
N THR A 5 -2.75 -4.68 0.41
CA THR A 5 -3.99 -5.41 0.73
C THR A 5 -4.85 -5.61 -0.50
N ALA A 6 -4.90 -4.63 -1.38
CA ALA A 6 -5.76 -4.60 -2.57
C ALA A 6 -5.14 -5.29 -3.80
N ILE A 7 -3.99 -5.97 -3.70
CA ILE A 7 -3.30 -6.59 -4.85
C ILE A 7 -4.23 -7.49 -5.68
N ASN A 8 -5.05 -8.31 -5.02
CA ASN A 8 -5.97 -9.26 -5.66
C ASN A 8 -7.43 -8.81 -5.67
N GLY A 9 -7.70 -7.53 -5.36
CA GLY A 9 -9.05 -7.05 -5.15
C GLY A 9 -9.55 -7.34 -3.74
N GLU A 10 -9.94 -6.30 -3.02
CA GLU A 10 -10.51 -6.43 -1.68
C GLU A 10 -11.63 -5.44 -1.42
N ARG A 11 -12.54 -5.82 -0.52
CA ARG A 11 -13.60 -4.92 -0.04
C ARG A 11 -13.00 -3.84 0.88
N LYS A 12 -13.66 -2.67 0.92
CA LYS A 12 -13.27 -1.55 1.80
C LYS A 12 -13.09 -1.98 3.26
N SER A 13 -14.02 -2.79 3.78
CA SER A 13 -13.96 -3.30 5.16
C SER A 13 -12.75 -4.21 5.40
N THR A 14 -12.42 -5.10 4.44
CA THR A 14 -11.22 -5.94 4.53
C THR A 14 -9.95 -5.10 4.50
N ILE A 15 -9.89 -4.08 3.65
CA ILE A 15 -8.77 -3.14 3.59
C ILE A 15 -8.61 -2.40 4.92
N MET A 16 -9.71 -1.91 5.51
CA MET A 16 -9.68 -1.27 6.82
C MET A 16 -9.08 -2.20 7.89
N ALA A 17 -9.56 -3.44 7.97
CA ALA A 17 -9.11 -4.40 8.95
C ALA A 17 -7.62 -4.76 8.78
N LYS A 18 -7.19 -5.14 7.57
CA LYS A 18 -5.82 -5.57 7.28
C LYS A 18 -4.79 -4.43 7.27
N ALA A 19 -5.21 -3.20 6.95
CA ALA A 19 -4.33 -2.03 6.95
C ALA A 19 -4.40 -1.21 8.25
N HIS A 20 -5.17 -1.66 9.25
CA HIS A 20 -5.38 -0.99 10.54
C HIS A 20 -5.87 0.47 10.38
N LEU A 21 -6.82 0.68 9.48
CA LEU A 21 -7.39 2.00 9.19
C LEU A 21 -8.77 2.14 9.78
N ASN A 22 -9.03 3.30 10.39
CA ASN A 22 -10.38 3.70 10.74
C ASN A 22 -11.16 4.21 9.50
N TYR A 23 -12.47 4.41 9.67
CA TYR A 23 -13.35 4.82 8.59
C TYR A 23 -12.92 6.13 7.91
N ARG A 24 -12.50 7.13 8.70
CA ARG A 24 -12.06 8.43 8.18
C ARG A 24 -10.79 8.29 7.34
N GLN A 25 -9.84 7.48 7.81
CA GLN A 25 -8.59 7.23 7.12
C GLN A 25 -8.81 6.53 5.78
N ILE A 26 -9.61 5.45 5.74
CA ILE A 26 -9.84 4.74 4.47
C ILE A 26 -10.53 5.63 3.44
N MET A 27 -11.53 6.42 3.84
CA MET A 27 -12.25 7.31 2.92
C MET A 27 -11.31 8.36 2.30
N LYS A 28 -10.37 8.90 3.09
CA LYS A 28 -9.37 9.85 2.60
C LYS A 28 -8.35 9.17 1.68
N TYR A 29 -7.74 8.09 2.16
CA TYR A 29 -6.58 7.51 1.48
C TYR A 29 -6.95 6.72 0.24
N ILE A 30 -8.09 6.01 0.23
CA ILE A 30 -8.50 5.26 -0.96
C ILE A 30 -8.82 6.20 -2.13
N ASN A 31 -9.45 7.34 -1.86
CA ASN A 31 -9.71 8.36 -2.87
C ASN A 31 -8.41 8.93 -3.45
N ILE A 32 -7.41 9.21 -2.62
CA ILE A 32 -6.09 9.66 -3.09
C ILE A 32 -5.47 8.60 -4.01
N LEU A 33 -5.52 7.33 -3.63
CA LEU A 33 -4.94 6.25 -4.43
C LEU A 33 -5.69 6.03 -5.75
N VAL A 34 -7.02 6.19 -5.77
CA VAL A 34 -7.83 6.11 -6.99
C VAL A 34 -7.54 7.29 -7.93
N ILE A 35 -7.50 8.52 -7.41
CA ILE A 35 -7.16 9.72 -8.19
C ILE A 35 -5.78 9.62 -8.84
N ASN A 36 -4.83 8.98 -8.15
CA ASN A 36 -3.47 8.77 -8.66
C ASN A 36 -3.33 7.48 -9.51
N GLU A 37 -4.43 6.78 -9.77
CA GLU A 37 -4.48 5.55 -10.56
C GLU A 37 -3.62 4.41 -9.98
N LEU A 38 -3.38 4.41 -8.67
CA LEU A 38 -2.67 3.32 -7.98
C LEU A 38 -3.62 2.21 -7.53
N VAL A 39 -4.91 2.55 -7.38
CA VAL A 39 -6.02 1.63 -7.10
C VAL A 39 -7.15 1.91 -8.08
N VAL A 40 -7.84 0.88 -8.53
CA VAL A 40 -9.09 1.00 -9.30
C VAL A 40 -10.26 0.44 -8.49
N GLU A 41 -11.36 1.19 -8.50
CA GLU A 41 -12.64 0.74 -7.96
C GLU A 41 -13.40 -0.07 -9.00
N ARG A 42 -13.85 -1.27 -8.63
CA ARG A 42 -14.68 -2.15 -9.46
C ARG A 42 -15.95 -2.46 -8.71
N SER A 43 -17.07 -1.93 -9.20
CA SER A 43 -18.39 -2.15 -8.60
C SER A 43 -19.13 -3.24 -9.36
N ASN A 44 -19.52 -4.29 -8.64
CA ASN A 44 -20.43 -5.30 -9.14
C ASN A 44 -21.85 -4.92 -8.73
N LEU A 45 -22.58 -4.31 -9.67
CA LEU A 45 -23.94 -3.81 -9.43
C LEU A 45 -24.94 -4.91 -9.08
N SER A 46 -24.74 -6.15 -9.56
CA SER A 46 -25.65 -7.26 -9.25
C SER A 46 -25.47 -7.78 -7.82
N GLU A 47 -24.28 -7.67 -7.26
CA GLU A 47 -23.95 -8.10 -5.88
C GLU A 47 -23.98 -6.94 -4.87
N GLY A 48 -24.22 -5.71 -5.34
CA GLY A 48 -24.15 -4.51 -4.50
C GLY A 48 -22.78 -4.33 -3.81
N SER A 49 -21.71 -4.86 -4.42
CA SER A 49 -20.40 -4.93 -3.79
C SER A 49 -19.35 -4.15 -4.58
N THR A 50 -18.50 -3.43 -3.86
CA THR A 50 -17.40 -2.65 -4.42
C THR A 50 -16.07 -3.25 -3.96
N MET A 51 -15.22 -3.55 -4.94
CA MET A 51 -13.90 -4.13 -4.74
C MET A 51 -12.83 -3.16 -5.25
N TYR A 52 -11.76 -3.01 -4.49
CA TYR A 52 -10.64 -2.14 -4.84
C TYR A 52 -9.44 -2.99 -5.21
N HIS A 53 -8.87 -2.75 -6.38
CA HIS A 53 -7.74 -3.51 -6.93
C HIS A 53 -6.55 -2.60 -7.13
N THR A 54 -5.38 -3.02 -6.70
CA THR A 54 -4.12 -2.33 -7.02
C THR A 54 -3.85 -2.45 -8.52
N THR A 55 -3.63 -1.32 -9.17
CA THR A 55 -3.30 -1.27 -10.61
C THR A 55 -1.86 -1.71 -10.84
N ASP A 56 -1.46 -1.91 -12.09
CA ASP A 56 -0.05 -2.21 -12.39
C ASP A 56 0.87 -1.03 -12.03
N LYS A 57 0.41 0.21 -12.20
CA LYS A 57 1.09 1.41 -11.69
C LYS A 57 1.26 1.36 -10.16
N GLY A 58 0.23 0.92 -9.45
CA GLY A 58 0.27 0.70 -8.00
C GLY A 58 1.24 -0.40 -7.58
N LYS A 59 1.37 -1.49 -8.35
CA LYS A 59 2.35 -2.56 -8.11
C LYS A 59 3.77 -2.06 -8.33
N ASN A 60 4.04 -1.35 -9.42
CA ASN A 60 5.35 -0.75 -9.66
C ASN A 60 5.75 0.22 -8.53
N TYR A 61 4.80 1.01 -8.03
CA TYR A 61 5.03 1.87 -6.86
C TYR A 61 5.38 1.06 -5.60
N LEU A 62 4.71 -0.07 -5.37
CA LEU A 62 5.01 -0.98 -4.26
C LEU A 62 6.43 -1.55 -4.36
N ASP A 63 6.81 -2.00 -5.55
CA ASP A 63 8.14 -2.59 -5.78
C ASP A 63 9.23 -1.55 -5.47
N MET A 64 9.10 -0.32 -5.99
CA MET A 64 9.99 0.80 -5.67
C MET A 64 10.02 1.13 -4.18
N TYR A 65 8.87 1.07 -3.51
CA TYR A 65 8.78 1.33 -2.07
C TYR A 65 9.50 0.25 -1.24
N GLU A 66 9.33 -1.02 -1.57
CA GLU A 66 10.02 -2.12 -0.88
C GLU A 66 11.53 -2.12 -1.16
N GLU A 67 11.95 -1.82 -2.39
CA GLU A 67 13.37 -1.59 -2.71
C GLU A 67 13.95 -0.47 -1.85
N SER A 68 13.25 0.68 -1.75
CA SER A 68 13.72 1.81 -0.94
C SER A 68 13.89 1.46 0.54
N LYS A 69 13.01 0.61 1.09
CA LYS A 69 13.18 0.11 2.47
C LYS A 69 14.42 -0.76 2.60
N ALA A 70 14.65 -1.66 1.65
CA ALA A 70 15.82 -2.53 1.67
C ALA A 70 17.12 -1.70 1.67
N TYR A 71 17.19 -0.65 0.86
CA TYR A 71 18.32 0.30 0.88
C TYR A 71 18.48 1.04 2.22
N ASN A 72 17.38 1.47 2.84
CA ASN A 72 17.43 2.12 4.16
C ASN A 72 17.92 1.16 5.26
N LEU A 73 17.52 -0.12 5.20
CA LEU A 73 17.95 -1.14 6.14
C LEU A 73 19.45 -1.41 6.00
N THR A 74 19.93 -1.67 4.77
CA THR A 74 21.35 -1.96 4.52
C THR A 74 22.23 -0.77 4.86
N SER A 75 21.84 0.45 4.49
CA SER A 75 22.60 1.66 4.81
C SER A 75 22.73 1.90 6.32
N ASN A 76 21.67 1.66 7.10
CA ASN A 76 21.73 1.76 8.56
C ASN A 76 22.62 0.65 9.19
N LEU A 77 22.59 -0.57 8.66
CA LEU A 77 23.49 -1.65 9.07
C LEU A 77 24.97 -1.28 8.85
N TYR A 78 25.32 -0.63 7.73
CA TYR A 78 26.67 -0.15 7.47
C TYR A 78 27.10 1.00 8.39
N VAL A 79 26.18 1.87 8.82
CA VAL A 79 26.48 2.96 9.76
C VAL A 79 26.68 2.44 11.19
N VAL A 80 25.91 1.45 11.63
CA VAL A 80 26.05 0.84 12.96
C VAL A 80 27.29 -0.06 13.07
N GLY A 81 27.73 -0.68 11.98
CA GLY A 81 28.90 -1.58 11.95
C GLY A 81 30.27 -0.89 11.97
N LYS A 82 30.36 0.44 11.90
CA LYS A 82 31.62 1.17 11.97
C LYS A 82 31.87 1.67 13.39
N GLU A 83 32.27 0.76 14.28
CA GLU A 83 32.96 1.16 15.51
C GLU A 83 34.17 2.01 15.10
N ILE A 84 34.15 3.26 15.58
CA ILE A 84 35.27 4.19 15.49
C ILE A 84 36.39 3.60 16.36
N LYS A 85 37.38 2.97 15.73
CA LYS A 85 38.69 2.82 16.38
C LYS A 85 39.37 4.18 16.32
N ILE A 86 39.41 4.82 17.49
CA ILE A 86 40.25 5.99 17.81
C ILE A 86 41.71 5.57 17.71
#